data_AF-A0A349L3K2-F1
#
_entry.id   AF-A0A349L3K2-F1
#
_cell.length_a   1.000
_cell.length_b   1.000
_cell.length_c   1.000
_cell.angle_alpha   90.00
_cell.angle_beta   90.00
_cell.angle_gamma   90.00
#
_symmetry.space_group_name_H-M   'P 1'
#
loop_
_entity.id
_entity.type
_entity.pdbx_description
1 polymer ?
#
loop_
_entity_poly.entity_id
_entity_poly.type
_entity_poly.pdbx_seq_one_letter_code
_entity_poly.pdbx_strand_id
1 'polypeptide(L)'
;KASGYEAPARLLVSLNGCVSLLFACFGAHAINPSVIAASICTGSEAHEDPARRYVAGLAAGVFYIVIAVFGATLAQLMAALPKELIMTLSGLALIGSITTGLVGMVSHAEHRDASIITFLVAASGMSLLGLGAAFWSLVLGGVAYLILHQRWGVRYDAPDPGIVLPIETETDNARPDPIVCN
;
A
#
# COMPACT_ATOMS: atom_id res chain seq x y z
N LYS A 1 -12.35 3.39 1.00
CA LYS A 1 -12.51 3.87 2.39
C LYS A 1 -11.63 5.08 2.72
N ALA A 2 -10.30 5.05 2.48
CA ALA A 2 -9.40 6.16 2.79
C ALA A 2 -9.86 7.54 2.25
N SER A 3 -10.48 7.59 1.06
CA SER A 3 -11.00 8.84 0.45
C SER A 3 -12.52 9.02 0.60
N GLY A 4 -13.17 8.38 1.57
CA GLY A 4 -14.61 8.53 1.83
C GLY A 4 -15.56 7.76 0.90
N TYR A 5 -15.06 7.08 -0.14
CA TYR A 5 -15.90 6.24 -1.01
C TYR A 5 -16.11 4.83 -0.46
N GLU A 6 -17.37 4.39 -0.49
CA GLU A 6 -17.80 3.01 -0.31
C GLU A 6 -17.87 2.30 -1.66
N ALA A 7 -16.76 1.73 -2.10
CA ALA A 7 -16.75 0.89 -3.30
C ALA A 7 -17.00 -0.58 -2.91
N PRO A 8 -17.96 -1.29 -3.55
CA PRO A 8 -18.21 -2.69 -3.27
C PRO A 8 -17.01 -3.55 -3.69
N ALA A 9 -16.29 -4.10 -2.72
CA ALA A 9 -15.06 -4.87 -2.95
C ALA A 9 -15.27 -6.04 -3.93
N ARG A 10 -16.40 -6.74 -3.82
CA ARG A 10 -16.74 -7.88 -4.70
C ARG A 10 -16.81 -7.48 -6.17
N LEU A 11 -17.37 -6.30 -6.47
CA LEU A 11 -17.48 -5.78 -7.83
C LEU A 11 -16.10 -5.40 -8.38
N LEU A 12 -15.26 -4.72 -7.59
CA LEU A 12 -13.93 -4.34 -8.02
C LEU A 12 -13.07 -5.57 -8.34
N VAL A 13 -13.10 -6.59 -7.48
CA VAL A 13 -12.34 -7.83 -7.68
C VAL A 13 -12.88 -8.62 -8.87
N SER A 14 -14.20 -8.80 -8.99
CA SER A 14 -14.79 -9.55 -10.10
C SER A 14 -14.55 -8.86 -11.44
N LEU A 15 -14.73 -7.53 -11.50
CA LEU A 15 -14.54 -6.76 -12.72
C LEU A 15 -13.08 -6.79 -13.16
N ASN A 16 -12.13 -6.57 -12.23
CA ASN A 16 -10.70 -6.65 -12.53
C ASN A 16 -10.27 -8.06 -13.01
N GLY A 17 -10.85 -9.12 -12.43
CA GLY A 17 -10.63 -10.49 -12.87
C GLY A 17 -11.17 -10.75 -14.28
N CYS A 18 -12.41 -10.33 -14.57
CA CYS A 18 -13.01 -10.45 -15.90
C CYS A 18 -12.20 -9.68 -16.97
N VAL A 19 -11.78 -8.46 -16.64
CA VAL A 19 -10.94 -7.64 -17.54
C VAL A 19 -9.60 -8.33 -17.77
N SER A 20 -8.93 -8.82 -16.71
CA SER A 20 -7.68 -9.57 -16.85
C SER A 20 -7.84 -10.82 -17.72
N LEU A 21 -8.92 -11.58 -17.58
CA LEU A 21 -9.21 -12.75 -18.42
C LEU A 21 -9.40 -12.37 -19.89
N LEU A 22 -10.10 -11.28 -20.17
CA LEU A 22 -10.30 -10.79 -21.53
C LEU A 22 -8.97 -10.38 -22.18
N PHE A 23 -8.11 -9.70 -21.41
CA PHE A 23 -6.79 -9.27 -21.89
C PHE A 23 -5.73 -10.38 -21.88
N ALA A 24 -5.93 -11.45 -21.11
CA ALA A 24 -5.03 -12.61 -21.11
C ALA A 24 -4.94 -13.27 -22.50
N CYS A 25 -6.04 -13.24 -23.29
CA CYS A 25 -6.03 -13.69 -24.68
C CYS A 25 -5.05 -12.91 -25.58
N PHE A 26 -4.71 -11.68 -25.20
CA PHE A 26 -3.76 -10.82 -25.89
C PHE A 26 -2.34 -10.90 -25.29
N GLY A 27 -2.10 -11.82 -24.36
CA GLY A 27 -0.81 -11.96 -23.68
C GLY A 27 -0.55 -10.90 -22.61
N ALA A 28 -1.58 -10.20 -22.13
CA ALA A 28 -1.43 -9.18 -21.10
C ALA A 28 -1.16 -9.79 -19.71
N HIS A 29 -0.46 -9.05 -18.87
CA HIS A 29 -0.27 -9.39 -17.45
C HIS A 29 -1.53 -9.12 -16.62
N ALA A 30 -1.59 -9.73 -15.43
CA ALA A 30 -2.68 -9.56 -14.50
C ALA A 30 -2.85 -8.08 -14.11
N ILE A 31 -4.07 -7.56 -14.29
CA ILE A 31 -4.41 -6.19 -13.95
C ILE A 31 -4.71 -6.16 -12.44
N ASN A 32 -4.28 -5.10 -11.75
CA ASN A 32 -4.55 -4.92 -10.34
C ASN A 32 -4.74 -3.43 -10.00
N PRO A 33 -5.57 -3.10 -9.00
CA PRO A 33 -5.75 -1.72 -8.57
C PRO A 33 -4.51 -1.19 -7.83
N SER A 34 -4.03 -0.01 -8.24
CA SER A 34 -2.90 0.67 -7.60
C SER A 34 -3.37 1.64 -6.52
N VAL A 35 -2.80 1.51 -5.31
CA VAL A 35 -3.11 2.37 -4.16
C VAL A 35 -2.53 3.78 -4.34
N ILE A 36 -1.32 3.89 -4.89
CA ILE A 36 -0.63 5.19 -5.05
C ILE A 36 -1.31 6.04 -6.12
N ALA A 37 -1.62 5.46 -7.27
CA ALA A 37 -2.33 6.18 -8.33
C ALA A 37 -3.73 6.61 -7.85
N ALA A 38 -4.41 5.73 -7.10
CA ALA A 38 -5.70 6.04 -6.51
C ALA A 38 -5.63 7.18 -5.48
N SER A 39 -4.61 7.22 -4.60
CA SER A 39 -4.49 8.31 -3.62
C SER A 39 -4.24 9.66 -4.28
N ILE A 40 -3.42 9.70 -5.34
CA ILE A 40 -3.16 10.93 -6.11
C ILE A 40 -4.45 11.41 -6.81
N CYS A 41 -5.14 10.51 -7.51
CA CYS A 41 -6.35 10.88 -8.26
C CYS A 41 -7.56 11.17 -7.36
N THR A 42 -7.55 10.72 -6.11
CA THR A 42 -8.65 10.95 -5.14
C THR A 42 -8.35 12.04 -4.11
N GLY A 43 -7.16 12.66 -4.18
CA GLY A 43 -6.77 13.80 -3.35
C GLY A 43 -7.68 15.02 -3.55
N SER A 44 -7.70 15.93 -2.57
CA SER A 44 -8.43 17.21 -2.66
C SER A 44 -7.98 18.07 -3.84
N GLU A 45 -6.70 17.95 -4.22
CA GLU A 45 -6.10 18.68 -5.36
C GLU A 45 -6.67 18.28 -6.73
N ALA A 46 -7.30 17.11 -6.85
CA ALA A 46 -7.85 16.64 -8.12
C ALA A 46 -9.13 17.37 -8.51
N HIS A 47 -10.00 17.63 -7.53
CA HIS A 47 -11.21 18.44 -7.65
C HIS A 47 -11.79 18.68 -6.25
N GLU A 48 -12.24 19.91 -5.97
CA GLU A 48 -12.88 20.28 -4.69
C GLU A 48 -14.07 19.35 -4.40
N ASP A 49 -14.97 19.22 -5.37
CA ASP A 49 -16.11 18.29 -5.36
C ASP A 49 -15.67 16.81 -5.47
N PRO A 50 -15.89 16.00 -4.42
CA PRO A 50 -15.62 14.57 -4.44
C PRO A 50 -16.34 13.85 -5.59
N ALA A 51 -17.57 14.22 -5.94
CA ALA A 51 -18.31 13.50 -6.98
C ALA A 51 -17.64 13.57 -8.38
N ARG A 52 -16.72 14.52 -8.59
CA ARG A 52 -16.04 14.75 -9.88
C ARG A 52 -14.58 14.28 -9.92
N ARG A 53 -14.03 13.76 -8.82
CA ARG A 53 -12.62 13.32 -8.77
C ARG A 53 -12.28 12.17 -9.72
N TYR A 54 -13.30 11.46 -10.24
CA TYR A 54 -13.10 10.43 -11.28
C TYR A 54 -12.48 10.98 -12.57
N VAL A 55 -12.64 12.29 -12.85
CA VAL A 55 -12.09 12.93 -14.06
C VAL A 55 -10.55 12.86 -14.06
N ALA A 56 -9.90 12.98 -12.91
CA ALA A 56 -8.45 12.82 -12.79
C ALA A 56 -8.00 11.40 -13.17
N GLY A 57 -8.73 10.38 -12.70
CA GLY A 57 -8.47 8.98 -13.09
C GLY A 57 -8.71 8.72 -14.58
N LEU A 58 -9.76 9.31 -15.16
CA LEU A 58 -10.05 9.19 -16.59
C LEU A 58 -8.97 9.86 -17.44
N ALA A 59 -8.56 11.08 -17.08
CA ALA A 59 -7.49 11.80 -17.75
C ALA A 59 -6.17 11.02 -17.69
N ALA A 60 -5.80 10.50 -16.52
CA ALA A 60 -4.63 9.64 -16.35
C ALA A 60 -4.69 8.38 -17.23
N GLY A 61 -5.85 7.73 -17.29
CA GLY A 61 -6.07 6.56 -18.16
C GLY A 61 -5.88 6.89 -19.65
N VAL A 62 -6.44 7.99 -20.13
CA VAL A 62 -6.27 8.45 -21.52
C VAL A 62 -4.80 8.74 -21.83
N PHE A 63 -4.11 9.47 -20.95
CA PHE A 63 -2.67 9.72 -21.10
C PHE A 63 -1.86 8.43 -21.12
N TYR A 64 -2.19 7.45 -20.28
CA TYR A 64 -1.50 6.15 -20.30
C TYR A 64 -1.74 5.37 -21.59
N ILE A 65 -2.93 5.45 -22.20
CA ILE A 65 -3.17 4.84 -23.52
C ILE A 65 -2.28 5.49 -24.59
N VAL A 66 -2.19 6.82 -24.60
CA VAL A 66 -1.31 7.55 -25.53
C VAL A 66 0.14 7.11 -25.34
N ILE A 67 0.63 7.05 -24.09
CA ILE A 67 1.99 6.58 -23.78
C ILE A 67 2.19 5.11 -24.18
N ALA A 68 1.19 4.26 -23.99
CA ALA A 68 1.27 2.84 -24.34
C ALA A 68 1.44 2.61 -25.85
N VAL A 69 0.84 3.47 -26.70
CA VAL A 69 1.09 3.44 -28.15
C VAL A 69 2.57 3.69 -28.48
N PHE A 70 3.25 4.54 -27.70
CA PHE A 70 4.69 4.77 -27.79
C PHE A 70 5.53 3.81 -26.93
N GLY A 71 4.95 2.71 -26.44
CA GLY A 71 5.58 1.80 -25.50
C GLY A 71 6.89 1.19 -26.02
N ALA A 72 6.97 0.86 -27.32
CA ALA A 72 8.20 0.36 -27.93
C ALA A 72 9.33 1.40 -27.91
N THR A 73 9.01 2.67 -28.18
CA THR A 73 9.96 3.79 -28.10
C THR A 73 10.42 4.01 -26.66
N LEU A 74 9.50 3.92 -25.70
CA LEU A 74 9.84 4.05 -24.28
C LEU A 74 10.74 2.91 -23.80
N ALA A 75 10.50 1.68 -24.26
CA ALA A 75 11.35 0.53 -23.95
C ALA A 75 12.77 0.72 -24.50
N GLN A 76 12.91 1.24 -25.73
CA GLN A 76 14.20 1.58 -26.32
C GLN A 76 14.91 2.71 -25.56
N LEU A 77 14.16 3.73 -25.12
CA LEU A 77 14.70 4.80 -24.29
C LEU A 77 15.23 4.26 -22.96
N MET A 78 14.47 3.39 -22.28
CA MET A 78 14.93 2.74 -21.05
C MET A 78 16.15 1.86 -21.29
N ALA A 79 16.25 1.18 -22.44
CA ALA A 79 17.44 0.42 -22.81
C ALA A 79 18.68 1.32 -23.07
N ALA A 80 18.48 2.60 -23.39
CA ALA A 80 19.55 3.59 -23.55
C ALA A 80 20.00 4.20 -22.21
N LEU A 81 19.21 4.10 -21.14
CA LEU A 81 19.62 4.52 -19.80
C LEU A 81 20.58 3.49 -19.16
N PRO A 82 21.57 3.95 -18.37
CA PRO A 82 22.41 3.04 -17.58
C PRO A 82 21.56 2.27 -16.57
N LYS A 83 21.85 0.97 -16.42
CA LYS A 83 21.12 0.04 -15.55
C LYS A 83 21.07 0.49 -14.09
N GLU A 84 22.08 1.24 -13.65
CA GLU A 84 22.20 1.77 -12.29
C GLU A 84 21.09 2.80 -11.98
N LEU A 85 20.69 3.62 -12.96
CA LEU A 85 19.59 4.59 -12.78
C LEU A 85 18.24 3.87 -12.64
N ILE A 86 18.03 2.81 -13.42
CA ILE A 86 16.77 2.06 -13.39
C ILE A 86 16.62 1.33 -12.05
N MET A 87 17.71 0.72 -11.54
CA MET A 87 17.69 0.05 -10.25
C MET A 87 17.46 1.02 -9.09
N THR A 88 18.11 2.18 -9.11
CA THR A 88 17.95 3.18 -8.03
C THR A 88 16.55 3.80 -8.03
N LEU A 89 16.00 4.16 -9.20
CA LEU A 89 14.63 4.65 -9.31
C LEU A 89 13.59 3.62 -8.87
N SER A 90 13.78 2.35 -9.25
CA SER A 90 12.89 1.26 -8.84
C SER A 90 12.93 1.05 -7.33
N GLY A 91 14.12 1.09 -6.72
CA GLY A 91 14.28 1.02 -5.26
C GLY A 91 13.57 2.17 -4.56
N LEU A 92 13.80 3.41 -5.00
CA LEU A 92 13.18 4.62 -4.44
C LEU A 92 11.65 4.57 -4.52
N ALA A 93 11.11 4.10 -5.65
CA ALA A 93 9.67 3.92 -5.84
C ALA A 93 9.06 2.89 -4.88
N LEU A 94 9.81 1.85 -4.51
CA LEU A 94 9.36 0.82 -3.57
C LEU A 94 9.38 1.26 -2.11
N ILE A 95 10.22 2.23 -1.72
CA ILE A 95 10.35 2.66 -0.31
C ILE A 95 8.99 3.02 0.27
N GLY A 96 8.19 3.85 -0.42
CA GLY A 96 6.87 4.25 0.08
C GLY A 96 5.91 3.07 0.29
N SER A 97 5.94 2.09 -0.61
CA SER A 97 5.12 0.87 -0.50
C SER A 97 5.58 -0.01 0.65
N ILE A 98 6.90 -0.19 0.83
CA ILE A 98 7.48 -0.96 1.92
C ILE A 98 7.18 -0.31 3.27
N THR A 99 7.37 1.01 3.40
CA THR A 99 7.05 1.75 4.62
C THR A 99 5.58 1.62 5.01
N THR A 100 4.67 1.79 4.04
CA THR A 100 3.23 1.64 4.28
C THR A 100 2.88 0.20 4.71
N GLY A 101 3.50 -0.80 4.08
CA GLY A 101 3.35 -2.20 4.44
C GLY A 101 3.86 -2.51 5.86
N LEU A 102 5.04 -2.02 6.21
CA LEU A 102 5.67 -2.17 7.54
C LEU A 102 4.82 -1.55 8.65
N VAL A 103 4.31 -0.33 8.44
CA VAL A 103 3.39 0.30 9.39
C VAL A 103 2.09 -0.50 9.49
N GLY A 104 1.55 -0.97 8.37
CA GLY A 104 0.35 -1.79 8.32
C GLY A 104 0.49 -3.10 9.13
N MET A 105 1.59 -3.83 8.98
CA MET A 105 1.79 -5.12 9.67
C MET A 105 1.95 -5.00 11.19
N VAL A 106 2.48 -3.88 11.71
CA VAL A 106 2.64 -3.68 13.16
C VAL A 106 1.46 -2.98 13.82
N SER A 107 0.55 -2.41 13.03
CA SER A 107 -0.56 -1.57 13.52
C SER A 107 -1.60 -2.31 14.36
N HIS A 108 -1.85 -3.60 14.09
CA HIS A 108 -2.86 -4.39 14.79
C HIS A 108 -2.20 -5.45 15.66
N ALA A 109 -2.28 -5.27 16.98
CA ALA A 109 -1.63 -6.14 17.97
C ALA A 109 -2.08 -7.61 17.88
N GLU A 110 -3.34 -7.85 17.51
CA GLU A 110 -3.95 -9.19 17.44
C GLU A 110 -3.29 -10.11 16.39
N HIS A 111 -2.68 -9.55 15.35
CA HIS A 111 -2.14 -10.31 14.22
C HIS A 111 -0.69 -9.94 13.88
N ARG A 112 -0.03 -9.21 14.79
CA ARG A 112 1.33 -8.70 14.61
C ARG A 112 2.33 -9.84 14.37
N ASP A 113 2.28 -10.89 15.18
CA ASP A 113 3.24 -12.00 15.08
C ASP A 113 3.13 -12.74 13.73
N ALA A 114 1.90 -13.03 13.29
CA ALA A 114 1.66 -13.66 11.99
C ALA A 114 2.09 -12.74 10.82
N SER A 115 1.86 -11.43 10.94
CA SER A 115 2.26 -10.45 9.93
C SER A 115 3.79 -10.28 9.84
N ILE A 116 4.49 -10.35 10.98
CA ILE A 116 5.96 -10.35 11.04
C ILE A 116 6.53 -11.60 10.38
N ILE A 117 5.99 -12.78 10.69
CA ILE A 117 6.40 -14.03 10.04
C ILE A 117 6.19 -13.94 8.52
N THR A 118 5.01 -13.45 8.09
CA THR A 118 4.69 -13.25 6.66
C THR A 118 5.73 -12.34 5.99
N PHE A 119 6.05 -11.20 6.60
CA PHE A 119 7.03 -10.26 6.07
C PHE A 119 8.45 -10.84 6.01
N LEU A 120 8.88 -11.55 7.06
CA LEU A 120 10.20 -12.19 7.11
C LEU A 120 10.34 -13.29 6.04
N VAL A 121 9.29 -14.10 5.84
CA VAL A 121 9.27 -15.10 4.77
C VAL A 121 9.34 -14.41 3.40
N ALA A 122 8.58 -13.34 3.18
CA ALA A 122 8.62 -12.58 1.93
C ALA A 122 10.01 -11.98 1.67
N ALA A 123 10.64 -11.40 2.69
CA ALA A 123 11.96 -10.78 2.62
C ALA A 123 13.11 -11.79 2.49
N SER A 124 12.90 -13.04 2.91
CA SER A 124 13.93 -14.09 2.82
C SER A 124 14.34 -14.44 1.39
N GLY A 125 13.50 -14.13 0.40
CA GLY A 125 13.75 -14.48 -1.01
C GLY A 125 13.73 -15.99 -1.28
N MET A 126 13.26 -16.82 -0.34
CA MET A 126 13.23 -18.26 -0.50
C MET A 126 12.38 -18.69 -1.71
N SER A 127 12.83 -19.70 -2.43
CA SER A 127 12.09 -20.33 -3.52
C SER A 127 12.02 -21.83 -3.27
N LEU A 128 10.81 -22.36 -3.12
CA LEU A 128 10.56 -23.79 -2.92
C LEU A 128 9.62 -24.27 -4.02
N LEU A 129 9.93 -25.44 -4.60
CA LEU A 129 9.10 -26.09 -5.63
C LEU A 129 8.84 -25.21 -6.87
N GLY A 130 9.75 -24.28 -7.19
CA GLY A 130 9.60 -23.33 -8.31
C GLY A 130 8.70 -22.13 -8.01
N LEU A 131 8.16 -22.02 -6.79
CA LEU A 131 7.36 -20.88 -6.33
C LEU A 131 8.20 -19.98 -5.43
N GLY A 132 8.18 -18.67 -5.70
CA GLY A 132 8.94 -17.68 -4.93
C GLY A 132 8.34 -17.34 -3.57
N ALA A 133 9.08 -16.54 -2.82
CA ALA A 133 8.77 -16.15 -1.44
C ALA A 133 7.39 -15.49 -1.26
N ALA A 134 6.87 -14.81 -2.29
CA ALA A 134 5.56 -14.14 -2.24
C ALA A 134 4.39 -15.13 -2.06
N PHE A 135 4.48 -16.34 -2.62
CA PHE A 135 3.45 -17.37 -2.43
C PHE A 135 3.58 -17.99 -1.05
N TRP A 136 4.81 -18.39 -0.69
CA TRP A 136 5.09 -19.05 0.58
C TRP A 136 4.88 -18.14 1.80
N SER A 137 5.07 -16.82 1.66
CA SER A 137 4.76 -15.87 2.72
C SER A 137 3.28 -15.86 3.07
N LEU A 138 2.40 -15.89 2.06
CA LEU A 138 0.96 -15.95 2.28
C LEU A 138 0.54 -17.28 2.91
N VAL A 139 1.12 -18.41 2.45
CA VAL A 139 0.82 -19.74 3.01
C VAL A 139 1.30 -19.86 4.46
N LEU A 140 2.58 -19.61 4.72
CA LEU A 140 3.16 -19.72 6.06
C LEU A 140 2.59 -18.68 7.02
N GLY A 141 2.38 -17.45 6.53
CA GLY A 141 1.71 -16.39 7.27
C GLY A 141 0.28 -16.74 7.66
N GLY A 142 -0.49 -17.29 6.71
CA GLY A 142 -1.85 -17.77 6.95
C GLY A 142 -1.91 -18.96 7.90
N VAL A 143 -0.98 -19.91 7.78
CA VAL A 143 -0.86 -21.03 8.72
C VAL A 143 -0.50 -20.53 10.12
N ALA A 144 0.47 -19.62 10.25
CA ALA A 144 0.83 -19.01 11.53
C ALA A 144 -0.35 -18.27 12.15
N TYR A 145 -1.09 -17.49 11.34
CA TYR A 145 -2.32 -16.82 11.76
C TYR A 145 -3.35 -17.80 12.31
N LEU A 146 -3.64 -18.89 11.58
CA LEU A 146 -4.61 -19.89 12.01
C LEU A 146 -4.17 -20.59 13.31
N ILE A 147 -2.89 -20.92 13.45
CA ILE A 147 -2.38 -21.60 14.64
C ILE A 147 -2.41 -20.69 15.88
N LEU A 148 -2.03 -19.41 15.73
CA LEU A 148 -2.09 -18.44 16.83
C LEU A 148 -3.53 -18.09 17.20
N HIS A 149 -4.38 -17.81 16.22
CA HIS A 149 -5.75 -17.35 16.45
C HIS A 149 -6.69 -18.46 16.90
N GLN A 150 -6.45 -19.72 16.51
CA GLN A 150 -7.23 -20.87 17.00
C GLN A 150 -6.90 -21.29 18.44
N ARG A 151 -5.77 -20.85 19.03
CA ARG A 151 -5.32 -21.34 20.35
C ARG A 151 -5.18 -20.25 21.42
N TRP A 152 -5.28 -18.97 21.08
CA TRP A 152 -4.89 -17.89 22.00
C TRP A 152 -5.86 -16.70 21.94
N GLY A 153 -6.96 -16.79 22.68
CA GLY A 153 -7.63 -15.61 23.23
C GLY A 153 -6.73 -14.95 24.29
N VAL A 154 -5.53 -14.51 23.89
CA VAL A 154 -4.64 -13.74 24.75
C VAL A 154 -5.29 -12.39 24.92
N ARG A 155 -5.80 -12.14 26.13
CA ARG A 155 -6.05 -10.79 26.61
C ARG A 155 -4.75 -10.02 26.43
N TYR A 156 -4.75 -9.09 25.48
CA TYR A 156 -3.75 -8.06 25.41
C TYR A 156 -4.04 -7.14 26.59
N ASP A 157 -3.33 -7.31 27.70
CA ASP A 157 -3.35 -6.31 28.75
C ASP A 157 -2.85 -5.02 28.10
N ALA A 158 -3.69 -3.98 28.18
CA ALA A 158 -3.31 -2.66 27.70
C ALA A 158 -1.96 -2.28 28.34
N PRO A 159 -1.07 -1.56 27.62
CA PRO A 159 0.13 -1.01 28.24
C PRO A 159 -0.28 -0.26 29.51
N ASP A 160 0.35 -0.56 30.64
CA ASP A 160 0.08 0.12 31.90
C ASP A 160 0.06 1.64 31.64
N PRO A 161 -1.01 2.37 32.02
CA PRO A 161 -1.11 3.82 31.80
C PRO A 161 -0.02 4.63 32.53
N GLY A 162 0.90 3.97 33.24
CA GLY A 162 2.00 4.56 33.99
C GLY A 162 3.33 4.68 33.25
N ILE A 163 3.50 4.15 32.02
CA ILE A 163 4.73 4.35 31.24
C ILE A 163 4.46 5.36 30.11
N VAL A 164 4.19 6.60 30.53
CA VAL A 164 4.37 7.77 29.67
C VAL A 164 5.87 7.99 29.57
N LEU A 165 6.46 7.65 28.42
CA LEU A 165 7.80 8.12 28.08
C LEU A 165 7.76 9.65 28.08
N PRO A 166 8.63 10.34 28.84
CA PRO A 166 8.74 11.79 28.76
C PRO A 166 9.39 12.11 27.42
N ILE A 167 8.58 12.35 26.40
CA ILE A 167 9.00 13.22 25.30
C ILE A 167 8.78 14.63 25.83
N GLU A 168 9.81 15.19 26.48
CA GLU A 168 9.90 16.64 26.67
C GLU A 168 9.92 17.28 25.28
N THR A 169 8.73 17.67 24.81
CA THR A 169 8.58 18.72 23.81
C THR A 169 8.88 20.05 24.49
N GLU A 170 10.15 20.30 24.78
CA GLU A 170 10.65 21.64 25.09
C GLU A 170 10.81 22.40 23.76
N THR A 171 9.68 22.90 23.27
CA THR A 171 9.63 24.07 22.40
C THR A 171 8.56 25.00 22.97
N ASP A 172 9.03 25.95 23.77
CA ASP A 172 8.78 27.37 23.57
C ASP A 172 7.50 27.72 22.79
N ASN A 173 6.55 28.40 23.45
CA ASN A 173 6.21 29.79 23.13
C ASN A 173 4.81 30.16 23.66
N ALA A 174 4.82 31.21 24.49
CA ALA A 174 3.78 32.21 24.74
C ALA A 174 2.30 31.79 24.67
N ARG A 175 1.71 31.58 25.86
CA ARG A 175 0.35 32.09 26.12
C ARG A 175 0.48 33.57 26.55
N PRO A 176 -0.16 34.54 25.87
CA PRO A 176 -0.53 35.77 26.54
C PRO A 176 -1.73 35.50 27.47
N ASP A 177 -1.73 36.21 28.58
CA ASP A 177 -2.55 36.03 29.78
C ASP A 177 -4.08 36.13 29.55
N PRO A 178 -4.89 35.55 30.44
CA PRO A 178 -6.35 35.66 30.37
C PRO A 178 -6.81 37.06 30.80
N ILE A 179 -7.46 37.81 29.90
CA ILE A 179 -8.28 38.96 30.29
C ILE A 179 -9.57 38.42 30.91
N VAL A 180 -9.63 38.49 32.24
CA VAL A 180 -10.86 38.33 33.05
C VAL A 180 -11.44 39.71 33.32
N CYS A 181 -12.77 39.79 33.23
CA CYS A 181 -13.62 40.97 33.39
C CYS A 181 -13.49 41.70 34.73
N ASN A 182 -13.63 43.04 34.68
CA ASN A 182 -14.48 43.83 35.58
C ASN A 182 -15.19 44.90 34.75
#